data_AF-A0A8J5KJR8-F1
#
_entry.id   AF-A0A8J5KJR8-F1
#
_cell.length_a   1.000
_cell.length_b   1.000
_cell.length_c   1.000
_cell.angle_alpha   90.00
_cell.angle_beta   90.00
_cell.angle_gamma   90.00
#
_symmetry.space_group_name_H-M   'P 1'
#
loop_
_entity.id
_entity.type
_entity.pdbx_description
1 polymer ?
#
loop_
_entity_poly.entity_id
_entity_poly.type
_entity_poly.pdbx_seq_one_letter_code
_entity_poly.pdbx_strand_id
1 'polypeptide(L)'
;IILAEEDDPQLKDAQNILRNILTRKLYVYVGQTQPKEAGSSNKITKADLLTDLQENIPENSTLKKDDFDVLEVKLDFGMGDTNPIEHVHFYNKIIHEVIFRVLIKSYSEEHLKEAHGIFKAVCEKLKMKEPSVDSWSRLLTSANLTNLESVDQ
;
A
#
# COMPACT_ATOMS: atom_id res chain seq x y z
N ILE A 1 9.35 -22.06 -17.14
CA ILE A 1 10.52 -21.25 -16.75
C ILE A 1 11.53 -22.21 -16.16
N ILE A 2 12.46 -22.71 -16.97
CA ILE A 2 13.50 -23.63 -16.52
C ILE A 2 14.66 -22.73 -16.11
N LEU A 3 14.92 -22.63 -14.80
CA LEU A 3 16.13 -22.00 -14.26
C LEU A 3 17.30 -22.94 -14.57
N ALA A 4 17.81 -22.93 -15.80
CA ALA A 4 19.04 -23.66 -16.13
C ALA A 4 20.20 -23.01 -15.34
N GLU A 5 20.73 -23.66 -14.30
CA GLU A 5 21.77 -24.70 -14.34
C GLU A 5 23.17 -24.21 -14.77
N GLU A 6 23.47 -22.94 -14.57
CA GLU A 6 24.85 -22.57 -14.18
C GLU A 6 24.87 -22.27 -12.68
N ASP A 7 25.59 -23.11 -11.93
CA ASP A 7 25.94 -22.89 -10.52
C ASP A 7 27.01 -21.80 -10.42
N ASP A 8 26.71 -20.60 -10.93
CA ASP A 8 27.50 -19.42 -10.60
C ASP A 8 27.26 -19.10 -9.11
N PRO A 9 28.28 -19.22 -8.24
CA PRO A 9 28.14 -18.90 -6.83
C PRO A 9 27.67 -17.45 -6.60
N GLN A 10 27.99 -16.53 -7.52
CA GLN A 10 27.59 -15.12 -7.43
C GLN A 10 26.09 -14.93 -7.63
N LEU A 11 25.40 -15.85 -8.33
CA LEU A 11 23.97 -15.77 -8.59
C LEU A 11 23.12 -16.53 -7.56
N LYS A 12 23.75 -17.16 -6.56
CA LYS A 12 23.05 -18.05 -5.63
C LYS A 12 21.92 -17.35 -4.88
N ASP A 13 22.17 -16.11 -4.44
CA ASP A 13 21.19 -15.32 -3.69
C ASP A 13 20.00 -14.93 -4.55
N ALA A 14 20.24 -14.46 -5.78
CA ALA A 14 19.17 -14.14 -6.74
C ALA A 14 18.32 -15.38 -7.08
N GLN A 15 18.96 -16.53 -7.32
CA GLN A 15 18.26 -17.79 -7.54
C GLN A 15 17.40 -18.18 -6.33
N ASN A 16 17.90 -17.97 -5.10
CA ASN A 16 17.15 -18.26 -3.89
C ASN A 16 15.92 -17.36 -3.73
N ILE A 17 16.02 -16.07 -4.06
CA ILE A 17 14.86 -15.15 -4.07
C ILE A 17 13.80 -15.64 -5.06
N LEU A 18 14.19 -16.01 -6.28
CA LEU A 18 13.25 -16.52 -7.29
C LEU A 18 12.59 -17.83 -6.86
N ARG A 19 13.37 -18.77 -6.28
CA ARG A 19 12.83 -20.01 -5.70
C ARG A 19 11.84 -19.71 -4.59
N ASN A 20 12.10 -18.72 -3.73
CA ASN A 20 11.18 -18.30 -2.67
C ASN A 20 9.87 -17.76 -3.26
N ILE A 21 9.91 -16.96 -4.32
CA ILE A 21 8.71 -16.46 -5.01
C ILE A 21 7.89 -17.63 -5.58
N LEU A 22 8.54 -18.54 -6.32
CA LEU A 22 7.89 -19.69 -6.95
C LEU A 22 7.28 -20.66 -5.92
N THR A 23 7.91 -20.80 -4.76
CA THR A 23 7.45 -21.66 -3.66
C THR A 23 6.57 -20.93 -2.64
N ARG A 24 6.15 -19.68 -2.94
CA ARG A 24 5.34 -18.83 -2.08
C ARG A 24 5.91 -18.60 -0.67
N LYS A 25 7.22 -18.71 -0.50
CA LYS A 25 7.96 -18.31 0.70
C LYS A 25 8.25 -16.81 0.66
N LEU A 26 7.18 -16.01 0.62
CA LEU A 26 7.25 -14.56 0.55
C LEU A 26 7.42 -13.95 1.93
N TYR A 27 7.89 -12.70 1.96
CA TYR A 27 7.91 -11.91 3.18
C TYR A 27 6.48 -11.72 3.69
N VAL A 28 6.30 -11.80 5.00
CA VAL A 28 4.99 -11.70 5.63
C VAL A 28 4.64 -10.24 5.84
N TYR A 29 3.47 -9.85 5.36
CA TYR A 29 2.90 -8.54 5.67
C TYR A 29 2.55 -8.44 7.15
N VAL A 30 3.10 -7.43 7.82
CA VAL A 30 2.93 -7.21 9.27
C VAL A 30 1.83 -6.18 9.53
N GLY A 31 1.79 -5.11 8.73
CA GLY A 31 0.83 -4.03 8.90
C GLY A 31 1.12 -2.85 8.00
N GLN A 32 0.25 -1.83 8.10
CA GLN A 32 0.41 -0.58 7.38
C GLN A 32 0.04 0.61 8.26
N THR A 33 0.61 1.77 7.96
CA THR A 33 0.26 3.05 8.59
C THR A 33 0.25 4.17 7.55
N GLN A 34 -0.44 5.25 7.88
CA GLN A 34 -0.53 6.47 7.08
C GLN A 34 -0.29 7.68 7.98
N PRO A 35 0.44 8.71 7.53
CA PRO A 35 0.54 9.98 8.24
C PRO A 35 -0.86 10.61 8.41
N LYS A 36 -1.16 11.13 9.60
CA LYS A 36 -2.49 11.69 9.91
C LYS A 36 -2.78 13.04 9.25
N GLU A 37 -1.75 13.73 8.75
CA GLU A 37 -1.88 15.03 8.11
C GLU A 37 -1.51 14.92 6.62
N ALA A 38 -2.43 15.32 5.74
CA ALA A 38 -2.15 15.51 4.32
C ALA A 38 -1.01 16.52 4.14
N GLY A 39 -0.03 16.21 3.28
CA GLY A 39 1.18 17.02 3.09
C GLY A 39 2.27 16.88 4.19
N SER A 40 2.04 16.08 5.23
CA SER A 40 3.00 15.82 6.33
C SER A 40 3.90 14.61 6.10
N SER A 41 3.92 14.06 4.87
CA SER A 41 4.86 13.00 4.45
C SER A 41 6.33 13.35 4.74
N ASN A 42 6.63 14.63 4.95
CA ASN A 42 7.96 15.13 5.34
C ASN A 42 8.38 14.88 6.80
N LYS A 43 7.56 14.29 7.69
CA LYS A 43 7.96 14.07 9.09
C LYS A 43 8.27 12.64 9.50
N ILE A 44 7.69 11.64 8.84
CA ILE A 44 7.87 10.22 9.23
C ILE A 44 8.76 9.55 8.20
N THR A 45 9.94 9.08 8.63
CA THR A 45 10.85 8.32 7.78
C THR A 45 10.67 6.82 7.99
N LYS A 46 11.14 6.02 7.03
CA LYS A 46 11.23 4.56 7.18
C LYS A 46 12.05 4.14 8.40
N ALA A 47 13.09 4.92 8.73
CA ALA A 47 13.96 4.63 9.87
C ALA A 47 13.25 4.82 11.21
N ASP A 48 12.38 5.83 11.31
CA ASP A 48 11.55 6.06 12.49
C ASP A 48 10.61 4.87 12.69
N LEU A 49 9.91 4.46 11.63
CA LEU A 49 9.00 3.31 11.67
C LEU A 49 9.70 1.99 12.00
N LEU A 50 10.91 1.75 11.49
CA LEU A 50 11.69 0.57 11.87
C LEU A 50 12.13 0.61 13.33
N THR A 51 12.36 1.79 13.89
CA THR A 51 12.73 1.96 15.30
C THR A 51 11.52 1.73 16.19
N ASP A 52 10.37 2.32 15.86
CA ASP A 52 9.09 2.07 16.54
C ASP A 52 8.73 0.58 16.51
N LEU A 53 8.88 -0.09 15.36
CA LEU A 53 8.65 -1.52 15.24
C LEU A 53 9.54 -2.32 16.19
N GLN A 54 10.84 -1.97 16.26
CA GLN A 54 11.80 -2.64 17.13
C GLN A 54 11.42 -2.50 18.61
N GLU A 55 10.99 -1.33 19.06
CA GLU A 55 10.56 -1.08 20.44
C GLU A 55 9.31 -1.87 20.83
N ASN A 56 8.50 -2.25 19.85
CA ASN A 56 7.27 -3.02 20.05
C ASN A 56 7.43 -4.52 19.78
N ILE A 57 8.64 -5.01 19.51
CA ILE A 57 8.91 -6.46 19.41
C ILE A 57 8.74 -7.07 20.82
N PRO A 58 7.91 -8.12 20.98
CA PRO A 58 7.77 -8.80 22.26
C PRO A 58 9.11 -9.32 22.79
N GLU A 59 9.39 -9.16 24.09
CA GLU A 59 10.66 -9.56 24.72
C GLU A 59 11.00 -11.05 24.53
N ASN A 60 9.99 -11.90 24.37
CA ASN A 60 10.12 -13.33 24.11
C ASN A 60 10.29 -13.70 22.62
N SER A 61 10.45 -12.71 21.74
CA SER A 61 10.65 -12.89 20.30
C SER A 61 12.12 -13.07 19.95
N THR A 62 12.39 -13.75 18.83
CA THR A 62 13.73 -13.86 18.23
C THR A 62 13.96 -12.84 17.11
N LEU A 63 12.94 -12.04 16.80
CA LEU A 63 12.96 -11.05 15.72
C LEU A 63 13.84 -9.86 16.10
N LYS A 64 14.52 -9.32 15.09
CA LYS A 64 15.36 -8.13 15.17
C LYS A 64 14.88 -7.09 14.16
N LYS A 65 15.35 -5.86 14.32
CA LYS A 65 15.11 -4.76 13.38
C LYS A 65 15.40 -5.17 11.92
N ASP A 66 16.52 -5.86 11.70
CA ASP A 66 16.97 -6.29 10.37
C ASP A 66 16.07 -7.35 9.71
N ASP A 67 15.18 -7.97 10.47
CA ASP A 67 14.21 -8.94 9.94
C ASP A 67 12.98 -8.24 9.33
N PHE A 68 12.87 -6.91 9.46
CA PHE A 68 11.78 -6.10 8.94
C PHE A 68 12.25 -5.17 7.83
N ASP A 69 11.36 -4.91 6.88
CA ASP A 69 11.52 -3.88 5.87
C ASP A 69 10.25 -3.01 5.79
N VAL A 70 10.41 -1.74 5.43
CA VAL A 70 9.33 -0.77 5.30
C VAL A 70 9.30 -0.19 3.89
N LEU A 71 8.19 -0.48 3.20
CA LEU A 71 7.91 0.06 1.88
C LEU A 71 7.07 1.33 2.01
N GLU A 72 7.53 2.43 1.42
CA GLU A 72 6.74 3.64 1.22
C GLU A 72 6.05 3.54 -0.15
N VAL A 73 4.72 3.61 -0.15
CA VAL A 73 3.88 3.63 -1.35
C VAL A 73 3.26 5.01 -1.47
N LYS A 74 3.66 5.76 -2.49
CA LYS A 74 3.06 7.06 -2.80
C LYS A 74 1.83 6.84 -3.68
N LEU A 75 0.68 7.36 -3.23
CA LEU A 75 -0.58 7.32 -3.95
C LEU A 75 -0.99 8.74 -4.30
N ASP A 76 -1.17 8.99 -5.60
CA ASP A 76 -1.62 10.26 -6.14
C ASP A 76 -2.48 10.04 -7.40
N PHE A 77 -2.99 11.13 -7.98
CA PHE A 77 -3.76 11.09 -9.22
C PHE A 77 -2.90 11.24 -10.48
N GLY A 78 -1.62 10.85 -10.43
CA GLY A 78 -0.65 10.93 -11.52
C GLY A 78 0.04 12.29 -11.65
N MET A 79 -0.25 13.23 -10.75
CA MET A 79 0.32 14.59 -10.74
C MET A 79 0.79 15.02 -9.35
N GLY A 80 1.22 14.07 -8.50
CA GLY A 80 1.64 14.35 -7.13
C GLY A 80 0.52 15.04 -6.34
N ASP A 81 0.86 16.14 -5.66
CA ASP A 81 -0.10 16.92 -4.85
C ASP A 81 -1.04 17.80 -5.68
N THR A 82 -0.87 17.84 -7.01
CA THR A 82 -1.68 18.69 -7.88
C THR A 82 -2.92 17.95 -8.34
N ASN A 83 -4.07 18.62 -8.27
CA ASN A 83 -5.32 18.07 -8.78
C ASN A 83 -5.33 18.07 -10.33
N PRO A 84 -5.33 16.91 -11.00
CA PRO A 84 -5.27 16.86 -12.46
C PRO A 84 -6.47 17.51 -13.14
N ILE A 85 -7.62 17.64 -12.48
CA ILE A 85 -8.81 18.29 -13.05
C ILE A 85 -8.57 19.78 -13.34
N GLU A 86 -7.67 20.44 -12.60
CA GLU A 86 -7.30 21.84 -12.87
C GLU A 86 -6.57 22.01 -14.21
N HIS A 87 -6.07 20.91 -14.77
CA HIS A 87 -5.42 20.84 -16.08
C HIS A 87 -6.34 20.29 -17.18
N VAL A 88 -7.59 19.96 -16.85
CA VAL A 88 -8.60 19.51 -17.81
C VAL A 88 -9.36 20.70 -18.40
N HIS A 89 -9.52 20.69 -19.71
CA HIS A 89 -10.32 21.64 -20.46
C HIS A 89 -11.72 21.09 -20.71
N PHE A 90 -12.74 21.87 -20.34
CA PHE A 90 -14.15 21.50 -20.53
C PHE A 90 -14.79 22.35 -21.63
N TYR A 91 -15.83 21.81 -22.25
CA TYR A 91 -16.67 22.52 -23.22
C TYR A 91 -18.10 22.64 -22.67
N ASN A 92 -18.81 23.69 -23.06
CA ASN A 92 -20.21 23.86 -22.69
C ASN A 92 -21.11 23.42 -23.86
N LYS A 93 -22.11 22.58 -23.59
CA LYS A 93 -23.09 22.16 -24.61
C LYS A 93 -23.86 23.33 -25.26
N ILE A 94 -23.99 24.46 -24.57
CA ILE A 94 -24.68 25.64 -25.09
C ILE A 94 -23.70 26.56 -25.83
N ILE A 95 -22.46 26.67 -25.35
CA ILE A 95 -21.44 27.57 -25.92
C ILE A 95 -20.21 26.74 -26.27
N HIS A 96 -20.14 26.28 -27.51
CA HIS A 96 -19.12 25.33 -27.97
C HIS A 96 -17.73 25.96 -28.17
N GLU A 97 -17.65 27.29 -28.31
CA GLU A 97 -16.40 28.01 -28.58
C GLU A 97 -15.64 28.41 -27.31
N VAL A 98 -16.24 28.24 -26.13
CA VAL A 98 -15.60 28.61 -24.86
C VAL A 98 -15.07 27.37 -24.20
N ILE A 99 -13.76 27.20 -24.25
CA ILE A 99 -13.02 26.28 -23.40
C ILE A 99 -12.86 26.95 -22.04
N PHE A 100 -13.32 26.30 -20.97
CA PHE A 100 -13.15 26.79 -19.61
C PHE A 100 -12.59 25.69 -18.69
N ARG A 101 -11.95 26.12 -17.61
CA ARG A 101 -11.52 25.24 -16.53
C ARG A 101 -12.59 25.23 -15.45
N VAL A 102 -12.96 24.05 -14.99
CA VAL A 102 -13.83 23.90 -13.83
C VAL A 102 -12.96 23.98 -12.59
N LEU A 103 -13.10 25.06 -11.82
CA LEU A 103 -12.51 25.10 -10.49
C LEU A 103 -13.41 24.27 -9.58
N ILE A 104 -12.87 23.21 -8.98
CA ILE A 104 -13.60 22.36 -8.05
C ILE A 104 -13.72 23.09 -6.70
N LYS A 105 -14.52 24.16 -6.66
CA LYS A 105 -15.02 24.74 -5.41
C LYS A 105 -16.38 24.15 -5.00
N SER A 106 -17.00 23.37 -5.89
CA SER A 106 -18.38 22.86 -5.72
C SER A 106 -18.47 21.40 -5.29
N TYR A 107 -17.37 20.65 -5.29
CA TYR A 107 -17.26 19.35 -4.63
C TYR A 107 -16.46 19.53 -3.35
N SER A 108 -16.82 18.83 -2.29
CA SER A 108 -16.08 18.88 -1.03
C SER A 108 -14.60 18.58 -1.29
N GLU A 109 -13.76 19.62 -1.15
CA GLU A 109 -12.32 19.58 -1.39
C GLU A 109 -11.62 18.44 -0.62
N GLU A 110 -12.28 17.90 0.41
CA GLU A 110 -11.87 16.74 1.21
C GLU A 110 -11.65 15.44 0.42
N HIS A 111 -12.30 15.22 -0.73
CA HIS A 111 -12.19 13.95 -1.46
C HIS A 111 -11.10 13.91 -2.54
N LEU A 112 -10.52 15.05 -2.90
CA LEU A 112 -9.44 15.16 -3.90
C LEU A 112 -8.11 15.56 -3.28
N LYS A 113 -8.00 15.49 -1.95
CA LYS A 113 -6.77 15.85 -1.25
C LYS A 113 -5.66 14.88 -1.60
N GLU A 114 -4.71 15.45 -2.35
CA GLU A 114 -3.25 15.37 -2.21
C GLU A 114 -2.60 13.98 -2.22
N ALA A 115 -1.34 13.93 -2.66
CA ALA A 115 -0.60 12.69 -2.63
C ALA A 115 -0.47 12.24 -1.17
N HIS A 116 -0.76 10.97 -0.91
CA HIS A 116 -0.58 10.40 0.42
C HIS A 116 0.36 9.20 0.37
N GLY A 117 1.22 9.12 1.38
CA GLY A 117 2.13 8.00 1.59
C GLY A 117 1.49 6.94 2.46
N ILE A 118 1.52 5.68 2.01
CA ILE A 118 1.24 4.51 2.83
C ILE A 118 2.56 3.82 3.13
N PHE A 119 2.85 3.58 4.40
CA PHE A 119 3.97 2.75 4.81
C PHE A 119 3.48 1.34 5.09
N LYS A 120 4.11 0.33 4.49
CA LYS A 120 3.81 -1.09 4.70
C LYS A 120 5.02 -1.77 5.30
N ALA A 121 4.84 -2.43 6.44
CA ALA A 121 5.86 -3.22 7.10
C ALA A 121 5.75 -4.68 6.67
N VAL A 122 6.88 -5.28 6.32
CA VAL A 122 7.01 -6.70 6.00
C VAL A 122 8.11 -7.33 6.85
N CYS A 123 8.02 -8.64 7.08
CA CYS A 123 9.03 -9.38 7.81
C CYS A 123 9.47 -10.62 7.02
N GLU A 124 10.79 -10.80 6.90
CA GLU A 124 11.38 -11.92 6.18
C GLU A 124 11.37 -13.23 6.99
N LYS A 125 11.60 -13.14 8.30
CA LYS A 125 11.73 -14.32 9.18
C LYS A 125 10.39 -14.95 9.56
N LEU A 126 9.32 -14.16 9.53
CA LEU A 126 7.99 -14.68 9.82
C LEU A 126 7.60 -15.68 8.74
N LYS A 127 7.09 -16.83 9.16
CA LYS A 127 6.51 -17.79 8.23
C LYS A 127 5.07 -17.36 7.97
N MET A 128 4.66 -17.33 6.71
CA MET A 128 3.24 -17.24 6.38
C MET A 128 2.52 -18.38 7.11
N LYS A 129 1.60 -18.03 8.02
CA LYS A 129 0.63 -19.00 8.50
C LYS A 129 -0.24 -19.31 7.29
N GLU A 130 -0.18 -20.54 6.78
CA GLU A 130 -1.09 -20.94 5.70
C GLU A 130 -2.51 -20.58 6.16
N PRO A 131 -3.26 -19.78 5.38
CA PRO A 131 -4.65 -19.54 5.72
C PRO A 131 -5.35 -20.90 5.65
N SER A 132 -5.72 -21.42 6.82
CA SER A 132 -6.59 -22.59 6.92
C SER A 132 -7.80 -22.35 6.01
N VAL A 133 -8.29 -23.42 5.38
CA VAL A 133 -9.52 -23.39 4.54
C VAL A 133 -10.68 -22.71 5.30
N ASP A 134 -10.72 -22.85 6.63
CA ASP A 134 -11.72 -22.23 7.52
C ASP A 134 -11.52 -20.72 7.74
N SER A 135 -10.33 -20.20 7.44
CA SER A 135 -10.02 -18.77 7.54
C SER A 135 -10.51 -17.99 6.32
N TRP A 136 -10.58 -18.65 5.15
CA TRP A 136 -11.08 -18.04 3.91
C TRP A 136 -12.58 -17.78 3.95
N SER A 137 -13.34 -18.71 4.53
CA SER A 137 -14.78 -18.55 4.74
C SER A 137 -15.09 -17.37 5.65
N ARG A 138 -14.34 -17.14 6.74
CA ARG A 138 -14.52 -15.95 7.59
C ARG A 138 -14.24 -14.63 6.86
N LEU A 139 -13.18 -14.57 6.05
CA LEU A 139 -12.82 -13.36 5.30
C LEU A 139 -13.84 -13.02 4.20
N LEU A 140 -14.37 -14.04 3.53
CA LEU A 140 -15.44 -13.88 2.53
C LEU A 140 -16.78 -13.50 3.18
N THR A 141 -17.08 -13.99 4.38
CA THR A 141 -18.29 -13.59 5.12
C THR A 141 -18.20 -12.15 5.63
N SER A 142 -17.02 -11.68 6.07
CA SER A 142 -16.84 -10.28 6.47
C SER A 142 -16.87 -9.29 5.31
N ALA A 143 -16.54 -9.73 4.09
CA ALA A 143 -16.62 -8.90 2.89
C ALA A 143 -18.07 -8.68 2.40
N ASN A 144 -19.03 -9.49 2.87
CA ASN A 144 -20.43 -9.46 2.45
C ASN A 144 -21.41 -8.87 3.50
N LEU A 145 -20.92 -8.19 4.55
CA LEU A 145 -21.79 -7.60 5.58
C LEU A 145 -21.56 -6.12 5.88
N THR A 146 -21.01 -5.35 4.95
CA THR A 146 -21.05 -3.88 5.04
C THR A 146 -21.40 -3.25 3.70
N ASN A 147 -22.55 -3.65 3.12
CA ASN A 147 -23.40 -2.81 2.25
C ASN A 147 -24.66 -3.58 1.85
N LEU A 148 -25.71 -3.49 2.67
CA LEU A 148 -27.08 -3.32 2.22
C LEU A 148 -27.93 -2.90 3.44
N GLU A 149 -28.58 -1.76 3.27
CA GLU A 149 -29.65 -1.19 4.11
C GLU A 149 -29.22 -0.38 5.34
N SER A 150 -28.81 0.87 5.09
CA SER A 150 -29.67 1.96 5.57
C SER A 150 -30.49 2.47 4.38
N VAL A 151 -31.82 2.46 4.53
CA VAL A 151 -32.83 3.43 4.05
C VAL A 151 -34.21 2.74 4.13
N ASP A 152 -34.95 3.03 5.20
CA ASP A 152 -36.37 3.45 5.19
C ASP A 152 -37.00 3.27 6.59
N GLN A 153 -36.95 4.34 7.40
CA GLN A 153 -38.11 5.04 7.98
C GLN A 153 -37.66 6.22 8.85
#